data_AF-A0A7U3Y3V8-F1
#
_entry.id   AF-A0A7U3Y3V8-F1
#
_cell.length_a   1.000
_cell.length_b   1.000
_cell.length_c   1.000
_cell.angle_alpha   90.00
_cell.angle_beta   90.00
_cell.angle_gamma   90.00
#
_symmetry.space_group_name_H-M   'P 1'
#
loop_
_entity.id
_entity.type
_entity.pdbx_description
1 polymer ?
#
loop_
_entity_poly.entity_id
_entity_poly.type
_entity_poly.pdbx_seq_one_letter_code
_entity_poly.pdbx_strand_id
1 'polypeptide(L)'
;MNTNFRYDINGLRAYAVALVVLFHFGVIGFSGGFIGVDIFFVISGFLMTQIIVSGLEKKTFNFLRFYISRANRIIPPLVALCLIIGIIGWFTLTPQELKDYGKHAATSLSFISNIQYFRESGYFNTDSHEKLLLHTWSLSVE
;
A
#
# COMPACT_ATOMS: atom_id res chain seq x y z
N MET A 1 4.06 -28.68 -8.77
CA MET A 1 3.91 -27.23 -9.00
C MET A 1 2.75 -27.03 -9.95
N ASN A 2 1.59 -26.63 -9.45
CA ASN A 2 0.54 -26.07 -10.31
C ASN A 2 0.16 -24.71 -9.72
N THR A 3 1.13 -23.80 -9.78
CA THR A 3 0.94 -22.39 -9.45
C THR A 3 0.28 -21.77 -10.66
N ASN A 4 -1.04 -21.92 -10.79
CA ASN A 4 -1.77 -21.20 -11.80
C ASN A 4 -1.82 -19.73 -11.36
N PHE A 5 -0.71 -19.01 -11.60
CA PHE A 5 -0.58 -17.61 -11.30
C PHE A 5 -1.62 -16.89 -12.14
N ARG A 6 -2.60 -16.26 -11.47
CA ARG A 6 -3.72 -15.58 -12.11
C ARG A 6 -3.25 -14.27 -12.72
N TYR A 7 -2.65 -14.35 -13.90
CA TYR A 7 -2.18 -13.19 -14.67
C TYR A 7 -3.31 -12.21 -14.96
N ASP A 8 -4.52 -12.73 -15.16
CA ASP A 8 -5.76 -11.95 -15.32
C ASP A 8 -6.01 -11.03 -14.12
N ILE A 9 -6.08 -11.59 -12.91
CA ILE A 9 -6.36 -10.83 -11.68
C ILE A 9 -5.22 -9.87 -11.35
N ASN A 10 -3.97 -10.32 -11.48
CA ASN A 10 -2.82 -9.46 -11.20
C ASN A 10 -2.70 -8.33 -12.23
N GLY A 11 -3.06 -8.59 -13.50
CA GLY A 11 -3.14 -7.58 -14.54
C GLY A 11 -4.19 -6.52 -14.22
N LEU A 12 -5.39 -6.93 -13.80
CA LEU A 12 -6.44 -5.98 -13.37
C LEU A 12 -5.99 -5.09 -12.21
N ARG A 13 -5.29 -5.66 -11.22
CA ARG A 13 -4.70 -4.87 -10.12
C ARG A 13 -3.65 -3.89 -10.62
N ALA A 14 -2.80 -4.30 -11.58
CA ALA A 14 -1.80 -3.43 -12.17
C ALA A 14 -2.45 -2.27 -12.93
N TYR A 15 -3.52 -2.53 -13.71
CA TYR A 15 -4.30 -1.47 -14.36
C TYR A 15 -4.93 -0.52 -13.35
N ALA A 16 -5.51 -1.04 -12.26
CA ALA A 16 -6.10 -0.22 -11.21
C ALA A 16 -5.06 0.73 -10.58
N VAL A 17 -3.86 0.24 -10.27
CA VAL A 17 -2.75 1.07 -9.76
C VAL A 17 -2.30 2.08 -10.81
N ALA A 18 -2.17 1.68 -12.08
CA ALA A 18 -1.78 2.59 -13.16
C ALA A 18 -2.76 3.77 -13.29
N LEU A 19 -4.07 3.54 -13.19
CA LEU A 19 -5.07 4.60 -13.19
C LEU A 19 -4.85 5.61 -12.05
N VAL A 20 -4.57 5.11 -10.84
CA VAL A 20 -4.30 5.96 -9.67
C VAL A 20 -3.04 6.78 -9.86
N VAL A 21 -1.97 6.18 -10.40
CA VAL A 21 -0.71 6.87 -10.69
C VAL A 21 -0.96 7.98 -11.72
N LEU A 22 -1.57 7.67 -12.86
CA LEU A 22 -1.83 8.64 -13.93
C LEU A 22 -2.72 9.80 -13.46
N PHE A 23 -3.69 9.51 -12.58
CA PHE A 23 -4.51 10.53 -11.92
C PHE A 23 -3.65 11.49 -11.07
N HIS A 24 -2.75 10.98 -10.23
CA HIS A 24 -1.89 11.83 -9.39
C HIS A 24 -0.90 12.68 -10.20
N PHE A 25 -0.46 12.18 -11.37
CA PHE A 25 0.40 12.93 -12.28
C PHE A 25 -0.36 13.89 -13.21
N GLY A 26 -1.69 13.99 -13.10
CA GLY A 26 -2.49 14.93 -13.87
C GLY A 26 -2.51 14.63 -15.38
N VAL A 27 -2.32 13.36 -15.78
CA VAL A 27 -2.28 12.98 -17.19
C VAL A 27 -3.65 13.20 -17.83
N ILE A 28 -3.67 13.88 -18.98
CA ILE A 28 -4.90 14.19 -19.73
C ILE A 28 -5.65 12.89 -20.04
N GLY A 29 -6.95 12.87 -19.75
CA GLY A 29 -7.81 11.70 -19.94
C GLY A 29 -7.95 10.77 -18.72
N PHE A 30 -7.22 11.03 -17.62
CA PHE A 30 -7.24 10.18 -16.41
C PHE A 30 -7.84 10.86 -15.16
N SER A 31 -8.72 11.87 -15.33
CA SER A 31 -9.38 12.56 -14.21
C SER A 31 -10.25 11.64 -13.34
N GLY A 32 -10.71 10.50 -13.88
CA GLY A 32 -11.44 9.45 -13.15
C GLY A 32 -10.56 8.37 -12.52
N GLY A 33 -9.23 8.49 -12.55
CA GLY A 33 -8.33 7.41 -12.16
C GLY A 33 -8.36 7.05 -10.66
N PHE A 34 -8.97 7.89 -9.81
CA PHE A 34 -9.22 7.59 -8.39
C PHE A 34 -10.08 6.33 -8.19
N ILE A 35 -10.94 5.97 -9.15
CA ILE A 35 -11.75 4.73 -9.13
C ILE A 35 -10.85 3.48 -9.07
N GLY A 36 -9.59 3.59 -9.52
CA GLY A 36 -8.62 2.51 -9.40
C GLY A 36 -8.39 2.05 -7.96
N VAL A 37 -8.57 2.92 -6.95
CA VAL A 37 -8.46 2.54 -5.53
C VAL A 37 -9.55 1.52 -5.17
N ASP A 38 -10.81 1.81 -5.53
CA ASP A 38 -11.95 0.93 -5.24
C ASP A 38 -11.80 -0.42 -5.95
N ILE A 39 -11.41 -0.39 -7.23
CA ILE A 39 -11.17 -1.61 -8.02
C ILE A 39 -10.07 -2.46 -7.36
N PHE A 40 -8.96 -1.85 -6.94
CA PHE A 40 -7.85 -2.56 -6.32
C PHE A 40 -8.27 -3.24 -5.01
N PHE A 41 -9.02 -2.53 -4.15
CA PHE A 41 -9.47 -3.09 -2.88
C PHE A 41 -10.51 -4.19 -3.05
N VAL A 42 -11.48 -4.01 -3.96
CA VAL A 42 -12.49 -5.05 -4.24
C VAL A 42 -11.83 -6.33 -4.74
N ILE A 43 -10.89 -6.23 -5.68
CA ILE A 43 -10.18 -7.40 -6.22
C ILE A 43 -9.31 -8.06 -5.15
N SER A 44 -8.59 -7.28 -4.34
CA SER A 44 -7.73 -7.80 -3.28
C SER A 44 -8.56 -8.51 -2.20
N GLY A 45 -9.68 -7.91 -1.79
CA GLY A 45 -10.64 -8.48 -0.84
C GLY A 45 -11.28 -9.77 -1.34
N PHE A 46 -11.69 -9.81 -2.62
CA PHE A 46 -12.20 -11.02 -3.26
C PHE A 46 -11.18 -12.16 -3.23
N LEU A 47 -9.93 -11.88 -3.62
CA LEU A 47 -8.87 -12.90 -3.67
C LEU A 47 -8.51 -13.41 -2.28
N MET A 48 -8.38 -12.53 -1.29
CA MET A 48 -8.12 -12.93 0.10
C MET A 48 -9.23 -13.81 0.65
N THR A 49 -10.49 -13.38 0.46
CA THR A 49 -11.67 -14.15 0.88
C THR A 49 -11.71 -15.51 0.20
N GLN A 50 -11.45 -15.58 -1.12
CA GLN A 50 -11.41 -16.82 -1.86
C GLN A 50 -10.35 -17.78 -1.29
N ILE A 51 -9.13 -17.29 -1.00
CA ILE A 51 -8.05 -18.10 -0.42
C ILE A 51 -8.46 -18.65 0.95
N ILE A 52 -9.07 -17.81 1.80
CA ILE A 52 -9.52 -18.19 3.14
C ILE A 52 -10.63 -19.24 3.05
N VAL A 53 -11.71 -18.95 2.32
CA VAL A 53 -12.89 -19.83 2.19
C VAL A 53 -12.50 -21.17 1.56
N SER A 54 -11.80 -21.16 0.43
CA SER A 54 -11.34 -22.40 -0.21
C SER A 54 -10.40 -23.22 0.68
N GLY A 55 -9.60 -22.55 1.52
CA GLY A 55 -8.75 -23.22 2.51
C GLY A 55 -9.55 -23.84 3.66
N LEU A 56 -10.61 -23.17 4.12
CA LEU A 56 -11.49 -23.64 5.19
C LEU A 56 -12.32 -24.84 4.72
N GLU A 57 -12.91 -24.78 3.52
CA GLU A 57 -13.66 -25.88 2.91
C GLU A 57 -12.81 -27.15 2.77
N LYS A 58 -11.54 -26.98 2.41
CA LYS A 58 -10.57 -28.09 2.28
C LYS A 58 -9.92 -28.50 3.60
N LYS A 59 -10.23 -27.82 4.72
CA LYS A 59 -9.59 -28.00 6.04
C LYS A 59 -8.06 -27.84 6.01
N THR A 60 -7.54 -27.04 5.08
CA THR A 60 -6.10 -26.78 4.92
C THR A 60 -5.70 -25.35 5.31
N PHE A 61 -6.66 -24.50 5.71
CA PHE A 61 -6.38 -23.12 6.06
C PHE A 61 -5.54 -23.03 7.34
N ASN A 62 -4.49 -22.20 7.29
CA ASN A 62 -3.68 -21.87 8.44
C ASN A 62 -3.50 -20.35 8.49
N PHE A 63 -4.00 -19.75 9.56
CA PHE A 63 -3.99 -18.30 9.77
C PHE A 63 -2.58 -17.71 9.78
N LEU A 64 -1.65 -18.33 10.52
CA LEU A 64 -0.26 -17.88 10.59
C LEU A 64 0.42 -17.96 9.22
N ARG A 65 0.23 -19.06 8.48
CA ARG A 65 0.79 -19.23 7.13
C ARG A 65 0.26 -18.19 6.16
N PHE A 66 -1.02 -17.83 6.26
CA PHE A 66 -1.63 -16.78 5.46
C PHE A 66 -0.94 -15.42 5.71
N TYR A 67 -0.82 -15.00 6.97
CA TYR A 67 -0.14 -13.74 7.31
C TYR A 67 1.35 -13.75 7.00
N ILE A 68 2.06 -14.86 7.24
CA ILE A 68 3.49 -15.00 6.87
C ILE A 68 3.67 -14.85 5.36
N SER A 69 2.79 -15.47 4.55
CA SER A 69 2.84 -15.32 3.10
C SER A 69 2.63 -13.88 2.64
N ARG A 70 1.78 -13.12 3.35
CA ARG A 70 1.56 -11.68 3.08
C ARG A 70 2.75 -10.85 3.52
N ALA A 71 3.26 -11.09 4.73
CA ALA A 71 4.44 -10.42 5.28
C ALA A 71 5.66 -10.57 4.37
N ASN A 72 5.95 -11.80 3.91
CA ASN A 72 7.07 -12.08 3.00
C ASN A 72 6.93 -11.39 1.62
N ARG A 73 5.71 -10.99 1.23
CA ARG A 73 5.45 -10.27 -0.02
C ARG A 73 5.50 -8.75 0.16
N ILE A 74 5.02 -8.22 1.28
CA ILE A 74 4.81 -6.76 1.47
C ILE A 74 5.94 -6.11 2.26
N ILE A 75 6.44 -6.77 3.32
CA ILE A 75 7.43 -6.16 4.22
C ILE A 75 8.77 -5.91 3.50
N PRO A 76 9.35 -6.85 2.71
CA PRO A 76 10.62 -6.59 2.05
C PRO A 76 10.63 -5.35 1.13
N PRO A 77 9.66 -5.16 0.21
CA PRO A 77 9.63 -3.95 -0.62
C PRO A 77 9.33 -2.69 0.20
N LEU A 78 8.51 -2.77 1.25
CA LEU A 78 8.22 -1.61 2.11
C LEU A 78 9.45 -1.17 2.92
N VAL A 79 10.20 -2.12 3.48
CA VAL A 79 11.47 -1.85 4.16
C VAL A 79 12.48 -1.24 3.18
N ALA A 80 12.60 -1.80 1.97
CA ALA A 80 13.49 -1.25 0.95
C ALA A 80 13.10 0.19 0.59
N LEU A 81 11.81 0.48 0.40
CA LEU A 81 11.30 1.82 0.17
C LEU A 81 11.67 2.78 1.32
N CYS A 82 11.39 2.40 2.57
CA CYS A 82 11.72 3.22 3.74
C CYS A 82 13.24 3.42 3.91
N LEU A 83 14.07 2.43 3.55
CA LEU A 83 15.51 2.62 3.60
C LEU A 83 15.99 3.58 2.52
N ILE A 84 15.52 3.41 1.28
CA ILE A 84 15.90 4.26 0.15
C ILE A 84 15.48 5.71 0.40
N ILE A 85 14.21 5.95 0.77
CA ILE A 85 13.72 7.29 1.06
C ILE A 85 14.41 7.86 2.30
N GLY A 86 14.73 7.05 3.30
CA GLY A 86 15.47 7.52 4.49
C GLY A 86 16.89 7.95 4.16
N ILE A 87 17.59 7.20 3.31
CA ILE A 87 18.94 7.55 2.84
C ILE A 87 18.89 8.84 2.02
N ILE A 88 17.97 8.96 1.06
CA ILE A 88 17.81 10.18 0.26
C ILE A 88 17.42 11.36 1.16
N GLY A 89 16.50 11.12 2.09
CA GLY A 89 15.98 12.12 3.02
C GLY A 89 17.06 12.68 3.94
N TRP A 90 18.02 11.86 4.37
CA TRP A 90 19.17 12.32 5.16
C TRP A 90 19.97 13.45 4.48
N PHE A 91 20.07 13.44 3.15
CA PHE A 91 20.81 14.44 2.39
C PHE A 91 19.95 15.62 1.89
N THR A 92 18.63 15.48 1.90
CA THR A 92 17.72 16.41 1.21
C THR A 92 16.71 17.10 2.13
N LEU A 93 16.35 16.48 3.26
CA LEU A 93 15.35 16.98 4.19
C LEU A 93 15.98 17.77 5.34
N THR A 94 15.22 18.74 5.85
CA THR A 94 15.52 19.43 7.10
C THR A 94 15.42 18.49 8.30
N PRO A 95 16.04 18.81 9.46
CA PRO A 95 15.94 17.98 10.65
C PRO A 95 14.50 17.71 11.12
N GLN A 96 13.59 18.67 10.92
CA GLN A 96 12.18 18.52 11.29
C GLN A 96 11.45 17.56 10.34
N GLU A 97 11.63 17.73 9.02
CA GLU A 97 11.04 16.82 8.02
C GLU A 97 11.57 15.39 8.16
N LEU A 98 12.85 15.21 8.51
CA LEU A 98 13.43 13.89 8.75
C LEU A 98 12.81 13.21 9.98
N LYS A 99 12.45 13.98 11.02
CA LYS A 99 11.74 13.48 12.20
C LYS A 99 10.32 13.04 11.85
N ASP A 100 9.62 13.85 11.06
CA ASP A 100 8.26 13.54 10.60
C ASP A 100 8.26 12.32 9.66
N TYR A 101 9.25 12.24 8.77
CA TYR A 101 9.52 11.06 7.96
C TYR A 101 9.73 9.81 8.81
N GLY A 102 10.54 9.87 9.88
CA GLY A 102 10.76 8.74 10.77
C GLY A 102 9.46 8.21 11.40
N LYS A 103 8.54 9.12 11.76
CA LYS A 103 7.20 8.77 12.27
C LYS A 103 6.35 8.13 11.17
N HIS A 104 6.35 8.66 9.95
CA HIS A 104 5.63 8.07 8.81
C HIS A 104 6.19 6.69 8.44
N ALA A 105 7.51 6.51 8.45
CA ALA A 105 8.16 5.23 8.18
C ALA A 105 7.81 4.18 9.26
N ALA A 106 7.89 4.56 10.54
CA ALA A 106 7.55 3.66 11.65
C ALA A 106 6.07 3.23 11.62
N THR A 107 5.16 4.16 11.35
CA THR A 107 3.73 3.86 11.25
C THR A 107 3.39 3.07 9.98
N SER A 108 4.10 3.29 8.87
CA SER A 108 3.98 2.49 7.64
C SER A 108 4.43 1.05 7.87
N LEU A 109 5.62 0.84 8.45
CA LEU A 109 6.16 -0.48 8.77
C LEU A 109 5.29 -1.25 9.78
N SER A 110 4.59 -0.52 10.64
CA SER A 110 3.65 -1.07 11.61
C SER A 110 2.24 -1.27 11.04
N PHE A 111 2.00 -0.94 9.76
CA PHE A 111 0.68 -1.05 9.10
C PHE A 111 -0.44 -0.26 9.81
N ILE A 112 -0.10 0.90 10.39
CA ILE A 112 -1.06 1.81 11.07
C ILE A 112 -0.98 3.24 10.52
N SER A 113 -0.36 3.41 9.35
CA SER A 113 -0.14 4.73 8.73
C SER A 113 -1.46 5.45 8.39
N ASN A 114 -2.54 4.72 8.11
CA ASN A 114 -3.87 5.28 7.89
C ASN A 114 -4.36 6.12 9.10
N ILE A 115 -4.14 5.65 10.33
CA ILE A 115 -4.50 6.38 11.55
C ILE A 115 -3.63 7.64 11.68
N GLN A 116 -2.35 7.53 11.35
CA GLN A 116 -1.42 8.65 11.40
C GLN A 116 -1.84 9.77 10.44
N TYR A 117 -2.12 9.42 9.18
CA TYR A 117 -2.52 10.39 8.17
C TYR A 117 -3.92 10.96 8.40
N PHE A 118 -4.83 10.18 8.98
CA PHE A 118 -6.12 10.70 9.43
C PHE A 118 -5.95 11.84 10.46
N ARG A 119 -5.04 11.66 11.43
CA ARG A 119 -4.72 12.69 12.44
C ARG A 119 -4.01 13.91 11.88
N GLU A 120 -3.32 13.75 10.75
CA GLU A 120 -2.61 14.81 10.03
C GLU A 120 -3.41 15.35 8.85
N SER A 121 -4.73 15.08 8.79
CA SER A 121 -5.63 15.64 7.80
C SER A 121 -6.29 16.91 8.32
N GLY A 122 -6.41 17.94 7.50
CA GLY A 122 -7.06 19.20 7.89
C GLY A 122 -6.42 20.45 7.29
N TYR A 123 -7.14 21.57 7.37
CA TYR A 123 -6.81 22.83 6.70
C TYR A 123 -5.44 23.44 7.07
N PHE A 124 -4.98 23.20 8.31
CA PHE A 124 -3.71 23.73 8.82
C PHE A 124 -2.57 22.70 8.87
N ASN A 125 -2.78 21.50 8.31
CA ASN A 125 -1.78 20.45 8.32
C ASN A 125 -0.92 20.49 7.06
N THR A 126 0.26 19.87 7.16
CA THR A 126 1.18 19.61 6.05
C THR A 126 0.45 19.06 4.84
N ASP A 127 0.76 19.64 3.68
CA ASP A 127 0.11 19.27 2.42
C ASP A 127 0.37 17.80 2.10
N SER A 128 -0.60 17.16 1.44
CA SER A 128 -0.54 15.76 1.04
C SER A 128 0.68 15.46 0.16
N HIS A 129 1.13 16.43 -0.63
CA HIS A 129 2.29 16.32 -1.51
C HIS A 129 3.63 16.27 -0.79
N GLU A 130 3.71 16.75 0.46
CA GLU A 130 4.95 16.76 1.25
C GLU A 130 5.12 15.46 2.07
N LYS A 131 4.08 14.63 2.14
CA LYS A 131 4.09 13.35 2.86
C LYS A 131 4.65 12.26 1.94
N LEU A 132 5.97 12.09 1.94
CA LEU A 132 6.70 11.16 1.07
C LEU A 132 6.18 9.71 1.07
N LEU A 133 5.67 9.24 2.22
CA LEU A 133 5.14 7.89 2.39
C LEU A 133 3.61 7.85 2.38
N LEU A 134 2.90 8.91 1.96
CA LEU A 134 1.45 8.98 2.08
C LEU A 134 0.76 7.75 1.49
N HIS A 135 1.17 7.33 0.29
CA HIS A 135 0.57 6.23 -0.46
C HIS A 135 0.61 4.86 0.25
N THR A 136 1.45 4.69 1.29
CA THR A 136 1.49 3.46 2.12
C THR A 136 0.24 3.29 2.98
N TRP A 137 -0.62 4.32 3.11
CA TRP A 137 -1.88 4.26 3.85
C TRP A 137 -2.76 3.07 3.43
N SER A 138 -2.76 2.76 2.13
CA SER A 138 -3.55 1.68 1.54
C SER A 138 -3.13 0.30 2.03
N LEU A 139 -1.84 0.11 2.35
CA LEU A 139 -1.32 -1.13 2.92
C LEU A 139 -1.90 -1.39 4.31
N SER A 140 -2.20 -0.34 5.07
CA SER A 140 -2.78 -0.45 6.43
C SER A 140 -4.25 -0.89 6.41
N VAL A 141 -4.89 -0.88 5.24
CA VAL A 141 -6.27 -1.34 5.03
C VAL A 141 -6.31 -2.81 4.57
N GLU A 142 -5.22 -3.29 3.96
CA GLU A 142 -5.10 -4.65 3.39
C GLU A 142 -4.78 -5.71 4.46
#